data_AF-A0A925G4E1-F1
#
_entry.id   AF-A0A925G4E1-F1
#
_cell.length_a   1.000
_cell.length_b   1.000
_cell.length_c   1.000
_cell.angle_alpha   90.00
_cell.angle_beta   90.00
_cell.angle_gamma   90.00
#
_symmetry.space_group_name_H-M   'P 1'
#
loop_
_entity.id
_entity.type
_entity.pdbx_description
1 polymer ?
#
loop_
_entity_poly.entity_id
_entity_poly.type
_entity_poly.pdbx_seq_one_letter_code
_entity_poly.pdbx_strand_id
1 'polypeptide(L)'
;IARNRKRALQTLQRLLDDGTEPVMLIGLIASNYHRLSLAKELMARDVSKDEVFRLVGMPYSKREEFLATARRFDANALTHSIQRIAQADLAIKTSRATPRMQLELLICELAG
;
A
#
# COMPACT_ATOMS: atom_id res chain seq x y z
N ILE A 1 -10.42 -2.41 -0.27
CA ILE A 1 -9.92 -1.61 -1.41
C ILE A 1 -10.87 -1.79 -2.60
N ALA A 2 -11.65 -0.77 -2.95
CA ALA A 2 -12.36 -0.78 -4.22
C ALA A 2 -11.31 -0.60 -5.33
N ARG A 3 -11.21 -1.55 -6.27
CA ARG A 3 -10.29 -1.50 -7.43
C ARG A 3 -10.71 -0.41 -8.41
N ASN A 4 -10.66 0.85 -7.98
CA ASN A 4 -11.07 2.00 -8.76
C ASN A 4 -9.83 2.80 -9.13
N ARG A 5 -9.12 2.31 -10.15
CA ARG A 5 -7.92 2.94 -10.72
C ARG A 5 -8.13 4.43 -11.01
N LYS A 6 -9.29 4.80 -11.57
CA LYS A 6 -9.63 6.20 -11.87
C LYS A 6 -9.63 7.07 -10.61
N ARG A 7 -10.31 6.64 -9.55
CA ARG A 7 -10.38 7.38 -8.28
C ARG A 7 -9.02 7.43 -7.57
N ALA A 8 -8.22 6.36 -7.67
CA ALA A 8 -6.87 6.32 -7.13
C ALA A 8 -5.95 7.35 -7.81
N LEU A 9 -5.94 7.39 -9.15
CA LEU A 9 -5.16 8.36 -9.92
C LEU A 9 -5.63 9.80 -9.66
N GLN A 10 -6.94 10.06 -9.61
CA GLN A 10 -7.46 11.39 -9.27
C GLN A 10 -7.05 11.86 -7.87
N THR A 11 -6.91 10.93 -6.93
CA THR A 11 -6.45 11.26 -5.56
C THR A 11 -4.95 11.52 -5.54
N LEU A 12 -4.17 10.71 -6.26
CA LEU A 12 -2.73 10.94 -6.42
C LEU A 12 -2.44 12.30 -7.05
N GLN A 13 -3.15 12.65 -8.13
CA GLN A 13 -3.00 13.94 -8.81
C GLN A 13 -3.21 15.11 -7.87
N ARG A 14 -4.33 15.12 -7.13
CA ARG A 14 -4.62 16.17 -6.14
C ARG A 14 -3.53 16.29 -5.08
N LEU A 15 -3.07 15.18 -4.50
CA LEU A 15 -2.01 15.21 -3.50
C LEU A 15 -0.71 15.81 -4.03
N LEU A 16 -0.34 15.47 -5.26
CA LEU A 16 0.86 16.00 -5.91
C LEU A 16 0.70 17.47 -6.32
N ASP A 17 -0.48 17.88 -6.79
CA ASP A 17 -0.79 19.27 -7.14
C ASP A 17 -0.80 20.17 -5.88
N ASP A 18 -1.20 19.62 -4.73
CA ASP A 18 -1.13 20.26 -3.41
C ASP A 18 0.31 20.33 -2.84
N GLY A 19 1.31 19.83 -3.58
CA GLY A 19 2.73 19.90 -3.19
C GLY A 19 3.20 18.75 -2.29
N THR A 20 2.46 17.65 -2.18
CA THR A 20 2.93 16.49 -1.41
C THR A 20 4.13 15.84 -2.08
N GLU A 21 5.19 15.61 -1.30
CA GLU A 21 6.41 14.99 -1.80
C GLU A 21 6.18 13.54 -2.29
N PRO A 22 6.57 13.19 -3.53
CA PRO A 22 6.42 11.84 -4.09
C PRO A 22 7.06 10.74 -3.23
N VAL A 23 8.21 11.04 -2.61
CA VAL A 23 8.93 10.11 -1.71
C VAL A 23 8.10 9.81 -0.45
N MET A 24 7.34 10.79 0.06
CA MET A 24 6.45 10.58 1.19
C MET A 24 5.30 9.65 0.80
N LEU A 25 4.70 9.87 -0.38
CA LEU A 25 3.58 9.06 -0.87
C LEU A 25 3.96 7.59 -1.06
N ILE A 26 5.13 7.31 -1.65
CA ILE A 26 5.58 5.92 -1.81
C ILE A 26 5.90 5.26 -0.46
N GLY A 27 6.46 6.00 0.51
CA GLY A 27 6.68 5.52 1.87
C GLY A 27 5.37 5.15 2.58
N LEU A 28 4.31 5.95 2.38
CA LEU A 28 2.97 5.68 2.92
C LEU A 28 2.35 4.43 2.27
N ILE A 29 2.48 4.28 0.95
CA ILE A 29 2.00 3.10 0.21
C ILE A 29 2.74 1.85 0.72
N ALA A 30 4.07 1.87 0.77
CA ALA A 30 4.90 0.78 1.26
C ALA A 30 4.49 0.34 2.67
N SER A 31 4.35 1.31 3.59
CA SER A 31 3.95 1.06 4.97
C SER A 31 2.60 0.35 5.08
N ASN A 32 1.61 0.74 4.26
CA ASN A 32 0.31 0.08 4.24
C ASN A 32 0.40 -1.36 3.72
N TYR A 33 1.17 -1.61 2.67
CA TYR A 33 1.35 -2.96 2.13
C TYR A 33 2.11 -3.89 3.09
N HIS A 34 3.14 -3.38 3.78
CA HIS A 34 3.83 -4.14 4.83
C HIS A 34 2.90 -4.51 5.98
N ARG A 35 2.05 -3.58 6.44
CA ARG A 35 1.02 -3.88 7.46
C ARG A 35 0.06 -4.96 6.98
N LEU A 36 -0.42 -4.88 5.74
CA LEU A 36 -1.30 -5.91 5.16
C LEU A 36 -0.60 -7.27 5.14
N SER A 37 0.70 -7.30 4.83
CA SER A 37 1.49 -8.54 4.76
C SER A 37 1.69 -9.16 6.12
N LEU A 38 2.05 -8.34 7.11
CA LEU A 38 2.16 -8.77 8.50
C LEU A 38 0.83 -9.33 9.00
N ALA A 39 -0.28 -8.62 8.76
CA ALA A 39 -1.60 -9.09 9.16
C ALA A 39 -1.95 -10.44 8.50
N LYS A 40 -1.68 -10.59 7.20
CA LYS A 40 -1.93 -11.83 6.47
C LYS A 40 -1.13 -13.00 7.02
N GLU A 41 0.15 -12.79 7.32
CA GLU A 41 1.03 -13.81 7.90
C GLU A 41 0.57 -14.23 9.29
N LEU A 42 0.26 -13.27 10.18
CA LEU A 42 -0.22 -13.57 11.52
C LEU A 42 -1.55 -14.33 11.49
N MET A 43 -2.46 -13.95 10.58
CA MET A 43 -3.73 -14.65 10.39
C MET A 43 -3.54 -16.07 9.86
N ALA A 44 -2.56 -16.30 8.99
CA ALA A 44 -2.23 -17.64 8.50
C ALA A 44 -1.63 -18.55 9.58
N ARG A 45 -1.13 -17.97 10.67
CA ARG A 45 -0.60 -18.66 11.86
C ARG A 45 -1.64 -18.78 12.98
N ASP A 46 -2.92 -18.56 12.68
CA ASP A 46 -4.04 -18.59 13.63
C ASP A 46 -3.87 -17.66 14.86
N VAL A 47 -3.09 -16.58 14.70
CA VAL A 47 -2.93 -15.55 15.74
C VAL A 47 -4.27 -14.85 15.97
N SER A 48 -4.63 -14.63 17.23
CA SER A 48 -5.91 -14.01 17.59
C SER A 48 -6.03 -12.59 17.03
N LYS A 49 -7.26 -12.16 16.71
CA LYS A 49 -7.49 -10.81 16.13
C LYS A 49 -6.92 -9.69 16.98
N ASP A 50 -7.07 -9.78 18.31
CA ASP A 50 -6.57 -8.77 19.24
C ASP A 50 -5.05 -8.68 19.24
N GLU A 51 -4.36 -9.83 19.10
CA GLU A 51 -2.91 -9.89 18.96
C GLU A 51 -2.46 -9.30 17.62
N VAL A 52 -3.14 -9.65 16.51
CA VAL A 52 -2.88 -9.05 15.20
C VAL A 52 -2.98 -7.53 15.27
N PHE A 53 -4.01 -6.98 15.90
CA PHE A 53 -4.19 -5.55 16.04
C PHE A 53 -3.11 -4.86 16.86
N ARG A 54 -2.62 -5.53 17.91
CA ARG A 54 -1.52 -5.02 18.73
C ARG A 54 -0.22 -4.95 17.92
N LEU A 55 0.08 -6.02 17.16
CA LEU A 55 1.30 -6.14 16.37
C LEU A 55 1.31 -5.22 15.13
N VAL A 56 0.18 -5.05 14.45
CA VAL A 56 0.07 -4.19 13.25
C VAL A 56 0.10 -2.70 13.60
N GLY A 57 -0.25 -2.33 14.84
CA GLY A 57 -0.12 -0.96 15.34
C GLY A 57 -0.95 0.07 14.56
N MET A 58 -2.29 -0.03 14.65
CA MET A 58 -3.20 0.88 13.94
C MET A 58 -4.39 1.39 14.79
N PRO A 59 -4.98 2.56 14.43
CA PRO A 59 -6.12 3.13 15.15
C PRO A 59 -7.32 2.19 15.20
N TYR A 60 -8.01 2.15 16.34
CA TYR A 60 -9.13 1.22 16.57
C TYR A 60 -10.23 1.34 15.51
N SER A 61 -10.55 2.57 15.09
CA SER A 61 -11.58 2.85 14.09
C SER A 61 -11.34 2.23 12.72
N LYS A 62 -10.10 1.85 12.39
CA LYS A 62 -9.71 1.30 11.07
C LYS A 62 -9.47 -0.21 11.09
N ARG A 63 -9.53 -0.84 12.25
CA ARG A 63 -9.12 -2.23 12.49
C ARG A 63 -9.95 -3.25 11.70
N GLU A 64 -11.27 -3.18 11.80
CA GLU A 64 -12.16 -4.16 11.14
C GLU A 64 -12.11 -4.05 9.61
N GLU A 65 -12.15 -2.83 9.05
CA GLU A 65 -12.03 -2.60 7.61
C GLU A 65 -10.69 -3.12 7.06
N PHE A 66 -9.63 -2.93 7.84
CA PHE A 66 -8.30 -3.40 7.49
C PHE A 66 -8.19 -4.92 7.50
N LEU A 67 -8.69 -5.63 8.51
CA LEU A 67 -8.71 -7.10 8.49
C LEU A 67 -9.58 -7.64 7.36
N ALA A 68 -10.75 -7.04 7.11
CA ALA A 68 -11.59 -7.42 5.99
C ALA A 68 -10.84 -7.27 4.66
N THR A 69 -10.03 -6.22 4.53
CA THR A 69 -9.13 -6.03 3.38
C THR A 69 -8.05 -7.11 3.34
N ALA A 70 -7.30 -7.33 4.43
CA ALA A 70 -6.23 -8.32 4.49
C ALA A 70 -6.71 -9.74 4.15
N ARG A 71 -7.91 -10.15 4.60
CA ARG A 71 -8.51 -11.44 4.24
C ARG A 71 -8.65 -11.64 2.75
N ARG A 72 -9.06 -10.60 2.02
CA ARG A 72 -9.35 -10.64 0.58
C ARG A 72 -8.09 -10.62 -0.30
N PHE A 73 -6.95 -10.18 0.24
CA PHE A 73 -5.71 -10.15 -0.51
C PHE A 73 -5.11 -11.55 -0.61
N ASP A 74 -4.67 -11.91 -1.81
CA ASP A 74 -3.82 -13.07 -2.02
C ASP A 74 -2.39 -12.78 -1.52
N ALA A 75 -1.75 -13.78 -0.89
CA ALA A 75 -0.42 -13.60 -0.31
C ALA A 75 0.65 -13.38 -1.39
N ASN A 76 0.58 -14.10 -2.51
CA ASN A 76 1.53 -13.94 -3.61
C ASN A 76 1.35 -12.58 -4.31
N ALA A 77 0.10 -12.16 -4.51
CA ALA A 77 -0.21 -10.84 -5.04
C ALA A 77 0.34 -9.70 -4.15
N LEU A 78 0.32 -9.91 -2.84
CA LEU A 78 0.85 -8.94 -1.89
C LEU A 78 2.38 -8.86 -1.93
N THR A 79 3.07 -10.01 -1.99
CA THR A 79 4.52 -10.06 -2.20
C THR A 79 4.92 -9.39 -3.51
N HIS A 80 4.20 -9.66 -4.61
CA HIS A 80 4.44 -9.01 -5.89
C HIS A 80 4.25 -7.49 -5.79
N SER A 81 3.18 -7.04 -5.13
CA SER A 81 2.92 -5.61 -4.92
C SER A 81 4.05 -4.93 -4.14
N ILE A 82 4.56 -5.56 -3.07
CA ILE A 82 5.69 -5.05 -2.27
C ILE A 82 6.94 -4.93 -3.12
N GLN A 83 7.24 -5.92 -3.97
CA GLN A 83 8.38 -5.86 -4.90
C GLN A 83 8.25 -4.70 -5.89
N ARG A 84 7.05 -4.48 -6.45
CA ARG A 84 6.79 -3.36 -7.36
C ARG A 84 6.93 -2.00 -6.67
N ILE A 85 6.44 -1.87 -5.43
CA ILE A 85 6.64 -0.67 -4.61
C ILE A 85 8.13 -0.40 -4.37
N ALA A 86 8.92 -1.42 -4.02
CA ALA A 86 10.36 -1.26 -3.80
C ALA A 86 11.10 -0.83 -5.08
N GLN A 87 10.72 -1.37 -6.24
CA GLN A 87 11.29 -0.99 -7.53
C GLN A 87 10.96 0.46 -7.89
N ALA A 88 9.73 0.91 -7.63
CA ALA A 88 9.32 2.29 -7.85
C ALA A 88 10.03 3.26 -6.89
N ASP A 89 10.23 2.89 -5.62
CA ASP A 89 10.95 3.71 -4.62
C ASP A 89 12.41 3.92 -5.04
N LEU A 90 13.07 2.87 -5.51
CA LEU A 90 14.42 2.96 -6.07
C LEU A 90 14.45 3.85 -7.32
N ALA A 91 13.48 3.71 -8.22
CA ALA A 91 13.41 4.53 -9.44
C ALA A 91 13.21 6.02 -9.14
N ILE A 92 12.39 6.35 -8.15
CA ILE A 92 12.18 7.72 -7.66
C ILE A 92 13.48 8.28 -7.06
N LYS A 93 14.15 7.52 -6.19
CA LYS A 93 15.40 7.94 -5.52
C LYS A 93 16.60 8.04 -6.47
N THR A 94 16.54 7.40 -7.63
CA THR A 94 17.63 7.40 -8.63
C THR A 94 17.35 8.28 -9.85
N SER A 95 16.27 9.08 -9.83
CA SER A 95 15.89 10.02 -10.90
C SER A 95 15.79 9.40 -12.29
N ARG A 96 15.48 8.10 -12.40
CA ARG A 96 15.37 7.39 -13.69
C ARG A 96 14.13 7.79 -14.51
N ALA A 97 13.21 8.56 -13.93
CA ALA A 97 12.11 9.28 -14.57
C ALA A 97 11.59 10.37 -13.63
N THR A 98 10.54 11.12 -14.03
CA THR A 98 9.87 12.04 -13.11
C THR A 98 9.18 11.25 -11.99
N PRO A 99 9.35 11.62 -10.70
CA PRO A 99 8.73 10.90 -9.59
C PRO A 99 7.21 10.76 -9.69
N ARG A 100 6.53 11.75 -10.29
CA ARG A 100 5.10 11.69 -10.59
C ARG A 100 4.75 10.50 -11.49
N MET A 101 5.45 10.32 -12.60
CA MET A 101 5.16 9.23 -13.55
C MET A 101 5.39 7.85 -12.92
N GLN A 102 6.42 7.71 -12.07
CA GLN A 102 6.66 6.47 -11.34
C GLN A 102 5.52 6.12 -10.38
N LEU A 103 4.96 7.11 -9.67
CA LEU A 103 3.79 6.91 -8.81
C LEU A 103 2.53 6.57 -9.62
N GLU A 104 2.29 7.23 -10.76
CA GLU A 104 1.13 6.95 -11.60
C GLU A 104 1.17 5.51 -12.16
N LEU A 105 2.32 5.06 -12.62
CA LEU A 105 2.54 3.67 -13.07
C LEU A 105 2.32 2.68 -11.93
N LEU A 106 2.91 2.94 -10.76
CA LEU A 106 2.72 2.09 -9.57
C LEU A 106 1.23 1.98 -9.20
N ILE A 107 0.48 3.09 -9.18
CA ILE A 107 -0.96 3.06 -8.88
C ILE A 107 -1.74 2.27 -9.93
N CYS A 108 -1.37 2.36 -11.21
CA CYS A 108 -2.01 1.57 -12.27
C CYS A 108 -1.82 0.07 -12.07
N GLU A 109 -0.65 -0.36 -11.63
CA GLU A 109 -0.34 -1.77 -11.38
C GLU A 109 -1.01 -2.29 -10.10
N LEU A 110 -1.02 -1.49 -9.02
CA LEU A 110 -1.62 -1.88 -7.74
C LEU A 110 -3.16 -1.88 -7.76
N ALA A 111 -3.78 -1.08 -8.62
CA ALA A 111 -5.24 -0.94 -8.73
C ALA A 111 -5.88 -1.83 -9.82
N GLY A 112 -5.11 -2.75 -10.40
CA GLY A 112 -5.55 -3.72 -11.41
C GLY A 112 -6.37 -4.90 -10.89
#